data_AF-A0A178V7E8-F1
#
_entry.id   AF-A0A178V7E8-F1
#
_cell.length_a   1.000
_cell.length_b   1.000
_cell.length_c   1.000
_cell.angle_alpha   90.00
_cell.angle_beta   90.00
_cell.angle_gamma   90.00
#
_symmetry.space_group_name_H-M   'P 1'
#
loop_
_entity.id
_entity.type
_entity.pdbx_description
1 polymer ?
#
loop_
_entity_poly.entity_id
_entity_poly.type
_entity_poly.pdbx_seq_one_letter_code
_entity_poly.pdbx_strand_id
1 'polypeptide(L)'
;MGLNFREKAWILLGILCCSSLICSVKAIVTYDRKAVIINGQRRILLSGSIHYPRSTPEMWPDLIQKAKDGGLDVIQTYVFWNGHEPSPGQYYFEDRYDLVKFIKVVQQAGLYVHLRIGPYVCAEWNFGGFPVWLKYVPGMVFRTDNEPFKAAMQKFTEKIVRMMKEEKLFETQGGPIILSQIENEYGPIEWEIGAPGKAYTKWVAEMAQGLSTGVPWIMCKQDDAPNSIINTCNGFYCENFKPNSDNKPKMWTENWTGWFTEFGGAVPYRPAEDIALSVARFIQNGGSFINYYMYHGGTNFDRTAGEFIATSYDYDAPLDEYGLPREPKYSHLKRLHKVIKLCEPALVSADPTVTSLGDKQEAHVFKSKSSCAAFLSNYNTSSAARVLFGGSTYDLPPWSVSILPDCKTEYYNTAKVQVRTSSIHMKMVPTNTPFSWGSYNEEIPSANDNGTFSQDGLVEQISITRDKTDYFWYLTE
;
A
#
# COMPACT_ATOMS: atom_id res chain seq x y z
N MET A 1 -15.46 36.42 -47.95
CA MET A 1 -15.84 35.18 -48.69
C MET A 1 -16.65 34.32 -47.74
N GLY A 2 -17.96 34.20 -47.98
CA GLY A 2 -18.85 33.38 -47.15
C GLY A 2 -18.83 31.93 -47.60
N LEU A 3 -18.65 31.00 -46.67
CA LEU A 3 -18.75 29.55 -46.91
C LEU A 3 -20.10 29.19 -47.54
N ASN A 4 -20.06 28.38 -48.59
CA ASN A 4 -21.23 27.87 -49.31
C ASN A 4 -22.05 26.93 -48.39
N PHE A 5 -23.37 26.87 -48.60
CA PHE A 5 -24.30 25.97 -47.91
C PHE A 5 -23.82 24.50 -47.84
N ARG A 6 -23.15 24.01 -48.88
CA ARG A 6 -22.56 22.67 -48.93
C ARG A 6 -21.41 22.51 -47.92
N GLU A 7 -20.55 23.51 -47.77
CA GLU A 7 -19.42 23.49 -46.83
C GLU A 7 -19.92 23.58 -45.38
N LYS A 8 -20.96 24.37 -45.13
CA LYS A 8 -21.64 24.41 -43.82
C LYS A 8 -22.26 23.06 -43.46
N ALA A 9 -22.84 22.36 -44.44
CA ALA A 9 -23.42 21.03 -44.24
C ALA A 9 -22.36 19.97 -43.91
N TRP A 10 -21.18 20.00 -44.55
CA TRP A 10 -20.07 19.10 -44.23
C TRP A 10 -19.46 19.38 -42.84
N ILE A 11 -19.38 20.64 -42.43
CA ILE A 11 -18.93 21.01 -41.07
C ILE A 11 -19.94 20.55 -40.02
N LEU A 12 -21.24 20.73 -40.27
CA LEU A 12 -22.31 20.23 -39.40
C LEU A 12 -22.34 18.70 -39.33
N LEU A 13 -22.10 17.98 -40.43
CA LEU A 13 -21.98 16.52 -40.44
C LEU A 13 -20.72 16.04 -39.69
N GLY A 14 -19.59 16.76 -39.82
CA GLY A 14 -18.36 16.48 -39.09
C GLY A 14 -18.51 16.69 -37.58
N ILE A 15 -19.21 17.76 -37.17
CA ILE A 15 -19.53 18.04 -35.77
C ILE A 15 -20.54 17.01 -35.23
N LEU A 16 -21.55 16.60 -36.02
CA LEU A 16 -22.49 15.55 -35.60
C LEU A 16 -21.81 14.18 -35.46
N CYS A 17 -20.93 13.78 -36.40
CA CYS A 17 -20.16 12.53 -36.31
C CYS A 17 -19.16 12.53 -35.12
N CYS A 18 -18.57 13.69 -34.78
CA CYS A 18 -17.75 13.81 -33.58
C CYS A 18 -18.57 13.81 -32.29
N SER A 19 -19.81 14.32 -32.31
CA SER A 19 -20.71 14.28 -31.14
C SER A 19 -21.32 12.89 -30.87
N SER A 20 -21.32 11.98 -31.85
CA SER A 20 -21.72 10.57 -31.66
C SER A 20 -20.63 9.67 -31.06
N LEU A 21 -19.43 10.20 -30.82
CA LEU A 21 -18.33 9.53 -30.10
C LEU A 21 -18.24 9.97 -28.64
N ILE A 22 -19.36 10.40 -28.04
CA ILE A 22 -19.49 10.43 -26.58
C ILE A 22 -19.60 8.96 -26.13
N CYS A 23 -18.44 8.30 -26.05
CA CYS A 23 -18.33 7.06 -25.30
C CYS A 23 -18.75 7.41 -23.88
N SER A 24 -19.90 6.91 -23.43
CA SER A 24 -20.32 7.03 -22.05
C SER A 24 -19.30 6.25 -21.22
N VAL A 25 -18.24 6.93 -20.77
CA VAL A 25 -17.29 6.39 -19.82
C VAL A 25 -18.05 6.27 -18.52
N LYS A 26 -18.57 5.08 -18.25
CA LYS A 26 -19.09 4.75 -16.92
C LYS A 26 -17.89 4.64 -16.00
N ALA A 27 -17.64 5.70 -15.22
CA ALA A 27 -16.69 5.71 -14.11
C ALA A 27 -17.19 4.74 -13.02
N ILE A 28 -16.74 3.49 -13.10
CA ILE A 28 -17.19 2.39 -12.23
C ILE A 28 -15.98 1.55 -11.84
N VAL A 29 -15.82 1.34 -10.54
CA VAL A 29 -14.94 0.32 -9.99
C VAL A 29 -15.77 -0.78 -9.34
N THR A 30 -15.57 -2.00 -9.83
CA THR A 30 -16.20 -3.21 -9.29
C THR A 30 -15.17 -4.34 -9.29
N TYR A 31 -15.59 -5.57 -9.05
CA TYR A 31 -14.71 -6.74 -9.08
C TYR A 31 -15.51 -7.98 -9.45
N ASP A 32 -14.78 -9.00 -9.86
CA ASP A 32 -15.28 -10.38 -9.89
C ASP A 32 -14.23 -11.31 -9.31
N ARG A 33 -14.46 -12.63 -9.45
CA ARG A 33 -13.52 -13.65 -8.99
C ARG A 33 -12.09 -13.51 -9.50
N LYS A 34 -11.91 -12.80 -10.62
CA LYS A 34 -10.63 -12.75 -11.34
C LYS A 34 -9.82 -11.52 -10.96
N ALA A 35 -10.45 -10.35 -10.92
CA ALA A 35 -9.74 -9.10 -10.73
C ALA A 35 -10.67 -7.95 -10.32
N VAL A 36 -10.07 -6.86 -9.88
CA VAL A 36 -10.72 -5.55 -9.87
C VAL A 36 -11.00 -5.14 -11.33
N ILE A 37 -12.19 -4.60 -11.56
CA ILE A 37 -12.69 -4.12 -12.84
C ILE A 37 -12.81 -2.60 -12.75
N ILE A 38 -12.02 -1.89 -13.56
CA ILE A 38 -12.05 -0.43 -13.64
C ILE A 38 -12.58 -0.08 -15.03
N ASN A 39 -13.67 0.67 -15.08
CA ASN A 39 -14.31 1.13 -16.33
C ASN A 39 -14.60 -0.03 -17.31
N GLY A 40 -15.07 -1.15 -16.76
CA GLY A 40 -15.43 -2.36 -17.51
C GLY A 40 -14.24 -3.25 -17.90
N GLN A 41 -13.01 -2.91 -17.49
CA GLN A 41 -11.82 -3.69 -17.80
C GLN A 41 -11.24 -4.31 -16.53
N ARG A 42 -11.10 -5.65 -16.52
CA ARG A 42 -10.30 -6.36 -15.52
C ARG A 42 -8.84 -5.92 -15.62
N ARG A 43 -8.18 -5.73 -14.49
CA ARG A 43 -6.78 -5.26 -14.43
C ARG A 43 -5.94 -6.14 -13.51
N ILE A 44 -4.69 -6.39 -13.90
CA ILE A 44 -3.65 -6.88 -13.00
C ILE A 44 -2.93 -5.65 -12.44
N LEU A 45 -3.27 -5.28 -11.22
CA LEU A 45 -2.85 -4.02 -10.60
C LEU A 45 -1.56 -4.20 -9.81
N LEU A 46 -0.55 -3.42 -10.18
CA LEU A 46 0.73 -3.33 -9.49
C LEU A 46 0.73 -2.07 -8.63
N SER A 47 0.85 -2.23 -7.32
CA SER A 47 0.71 -1.16 -6.32
C SER A 47 1.98 -1.01 -5.49
N GLY A 48 2.19 0.18 -4.93
CA GLY A 48 3.26 0.43 -3.97
C GLY A 48 2.85 1.41 -2.88
N SER A 49 3.24 1.12 -1.64
CA SER A 49 2.99 2.01 -0.50
C SER A 49 3.95 3.19 -0.50
N ILE A 50 3.40 4.40 -0.43
CA ILE A 50 4.10 5.65 -0.15
C ILE A 50 3.29 6.41 0.88
N HIS A 51 3.79 6.54 2.11
CA HIS A 51 3.09 7.24 3.18
C HIS A 51 3.38 8.74 3.11
N TYR A 52 2.36 9.54 2.82
CA TYR A 52 2.50 10.98 2.60
C TYR A 52 3.23 11.72 3.73
N PRO A 53 3.03 11.42 5.05
CA PRO A 53 3.74 12.14 6.10
C PRO A 53 5.18 11.70 6.31
N ARG A 54 5.64 10.62 5.66
CA ARG A 54 7.02 10.11 5.75
C ARG A 54 7.95 10.70 4.68
N SER A 55 7.45 11.63 3.88
CA SER A 55 8.21 12.41 2.90
C SER A 55 7.63 13.83 2.82
N THR A 56 8.37 14.78 2.25
CA THR A 56 7.88 16.17 2.17
C THR A 56 7.02 16.40 0.91
N PRO A 57 6.15 17.42 0.90
CA PRO A 57 5.37 17.78 -0.30
C PRO A 57 6.20 18.03 -1.56
N GLU A 58 7.45 18.45 -1.41
CA GLU A 58 8.41 18.67 -2.49
C GLU A 58 8.95 17.35 -3.06
N MET A 59 9.04 16.30 -2.24
CA MET A 59 9.46 14.97 -2.67
C MET A 59 8.35 14.22 -3.41
N TRP A 60 7.08 14.43 -3.05
CA TRP A 60 5.97 13.62 -3.56
C TRP A 60 5.92 13.51 -5.09
N PRO A 61 6.04 14.60 -5.89
CA PRO A 61 5.99 14.48 -7.34
C PRO A 61 7.07 13.57 -7.92
N ASP A 62 8.30 13.66 -7.40
CA ASP A 62 9.44 12.86 -7.84
C ASP A 62 9.30 11.38 -7.41
N LEU A 63 8.88 11.13 -6.16
CA LEU A 63 8.60 9.78 -5.67
C LEU A 63 7.50 9.09 -6.49
N ILE A 64 6.41 9.79 -6.77
CA ILE A 64 5.28 9.29 -7.55
C ILE A 64 5.68 9.08 -9.02
N GLN A 65 6.49 9.97 -9.58
CA GLN A 65 7.01 9.79 -10.94
C GLN A 65 7.94 8.57 -11.04
N LYS A 66 8.82 8.36 -10.06
CA LYS A 66 9.66 7.15 -9.97
C LYS A 66 8.81 5.88 -9.80
N ALA A 67 7.73 5.93 -9.01
CA ALA A 67 6.79 4.82 -8.91
C ALA A 67 6.11 4.49 -10.25
N LYS A 68 5.66 5.52 -10.99
CA LYS A 68 5.11 5.36 -12.34
C LYS A 68 6.14 4.79 -13.31
N ASP A 69 7.35 5.33 -13.34
CA ASP A 69 8.44 4.85 -14.20
C ASP A 69 8.90 3.45 -13.81
N GLY A 70 8.73 3.09 -12.54
CA GLY A 70 8.88 1.74 -12.00
C GLY A 70 7.82 0.77 -12.47
N GLY A 71 6.71 1.23 -13.07
CA GLY A 71 5.65 0.40 -13.63
C GLY A 71 4.49 0.12 -12.67
N LEU A 72 4.34 0.91 -11.61
CA LEU A 72 3.15 0.84 -10.75
C LEU A 72 1.92 1.44 -11.46
N ASP A 73 0.75 0.87 -11.19
CA ASP A 73 -0.56 1.40 -11.57
C ASP A 73 -1.23 2.16 -10.41
N VAL A 74 -0.88 1.82 -9.16
CA VAL A 74 -1.56 2.28 -7.93
C VAL A 74 -0.55 2.74 -6.88
N ILE A 75 -0.84 3.84 -6.20
CA ILE A 75 -0.19 4.23 -4.95
C ILE A 75 -1.10 3.87 -3.78
N GLN A 76 -0.54 3.17 -2.79
CA GLN A 76 -1.24 2.84 -1.56
C GLN A 76 -0.76 3.75 -0.43
N THR A 77 -1.66 4.23 0.42
CA THR A 77 -1.27 4.92 1.66
C THR A 77 -2.28 4.67 2.76
N TYR A 78 -1.79 4.57 3.99
CA TYR A 78 -2.62 4.74 5.18
C TYR A 78 -3.06 6.19 5.37
N VAL A 79 -4.08 6.43 6.21
CA VAL A 79 -4.44 7.75 6.74
C VAL A 79 -4.10 7.81 8.23
N PHE A 80 -3.32 8.80 8.65
CA PHE A 80 -2.74 8.87 10.01
C PHE A 80 -3.56 9.77 10.92
N TRP A 81 -4.54 9.21 11.65
CA TRP A 81 -5.51 9.97 12.44
C TRP A 81 -4.86 10.86 13.50
N ASN A 82 -3.93 10.35 14.30
CA ASN A 82 -3.24 11.13 15.34
C ASN A 82 -2.59 12.42 14.82
N GLY A 83 -1.99 12.40 13.63
CA GLY A 83 -1.44 13.59 12.99
C GLY A 83 -2.51 14.52 12.43
N HIS A 84 -3.64 13.96 11.97
CA HIS A 84 -4.76 14.74 11.45
C HIS A 84 -5.67 15.34 12.52
N GLU A 85 -5.71 14.79 13.72
CA GLU A 85 -6.53 15.30 14.84
C GLU A 85 -5.71 15.31 16.14
N PRO A 86 -4.70 16.18 16.26
CA PRO A 86 -3.80 16.22 17.44
C PRO A 86 -4.54 16.52 18.75
N SER A 87 -5.71 17.16 18.68
CA SER A 87 -6.63 17.31 19.82
C SER A 87 -8.09 17.25 19.33
N PRO A 88 -9.06 16.91 20.21
CA PRO A 88 -10.44 16.66 19.79
C PRO A 88 -11.04 17.81 18.98
N GLY A 89 -11.46 17.53 17.74
CA GLY A 89 -12.09 18.48 16.83
C GLY A 89 -11.13 19.47 16.15
N GLN A 90 -9.84 19.48 16.50
CA GLN A 90 -8.83 20.32 15.86
C GLN A 90 -8.12 19.51 14.80
N TYR A 91 -8.45 19.76 13.54
CA TYR A 91 -7.94 18.99 12.41
C TYR A 91 -6.78 19.69 11.72
N TYR A 92 -5.80 18.91 11.26
CA TYR A 92 -4.62 19.38 10.53
C TYR A 92 -4.44 18.60 9.22
N PHE A 93 -4.45 19.32 8.10
CA PHE A 93 -4.29 18.78 6.74
C PHE A 93 -3.36 19.68 5.90
N GLU A 94 -2.35 20.26 6.55
CA GLU A 94 -1.36 21.13 5.90
C GLU A 94 -0.01 20.42 5.81
N ASP A 95 0.96 21.05 5.14
CA ASP A 95 2.33 20.56 4.97
C ASP A 95 2.38 19.09 4.51
N ARG A 96 3.17 18.24 5.19
CA ARG A 96 3.29 16.81 4.89
C ARG A 96 2.05 15.99 5.28
N TYR A 97 1.06 16.61 5.90
CA TYR A 97 -0.26 16.02 6.19
C TYR A 97 -1.34 16.50 5.22
N ASP A 98 -1.01 17.21 4.13
CA ASP A 98 -1.98 17.53 3.09
C ASP A 98 -2.30 16.29 2.22
N LEU A 99 -3.20 15.44 2.75
CA LEU A 99 -3.66 14.20 2.11
C LEU A 99 -4.31 14.46 0.74
N VAL A 100 -5.09 15.54 0.62
CA VAL A 100 -5.78 15.89 -0.63
C VAL A 100 -4.77 16.24 -1.70
N LYS A 101 -3.77 17.08 -1.38
CA LYS A 101 -2.68 17.42 -2.29
C LYS A 101 -1.90 16.19 -2.70
N PHE A 102 -1.53 15.31 -1.76
CA PHE A 102 -0.84 14.06 -2.09
C PHE A 102 -1.63 13.22 -3.12
N ILE A 103 -2.92 12.96 -2.86
CA ILE A 103 -3.78 12.18 -3.76
C ILE A 103 -3.91 12.87 -5.13
N LYS A 104 -4.02 14.20 -5.18
CA LYS A 104 -4.05 14.96 -6.44
C LYS A 104 -2.73 14.85 -7.21
N VAL A 105 -1.57 14.78 -6.56
CA VAL A 105 -0.29 14.52 -7.24
C VAL A 105 -0.29 13.12 -7.85
N VAL A 106 -0.82 12.11 -7.15
CA VAL A 106 -0.98 10.75 -7.72
C VAL A 106 -1.89 10.77 -8.95
N GLN A 107 -3.02 11.49 -8.89
CA GLN A 107 -3.93 11.67 -10.02
C GLN A 107 -3.26 12.37 -11.21
N GLN A 108 -2.47 13.42 -10.96
CA GLN A 108 -1.74 14.15 -12.01
C GLN A 108 -0.72 13.25 -12.72
N ALA A 109 -0.10 12.33 -11.99
CA ALA A 109 0.77 11.31 -12.58
C ALA A 109 -0.01 10.26 -13.39
N GLY A 110 -1.34 10.20 -13.30
CA GLY A 110 -2.17 9.21 -13.98
C GLY A 110 -2.14 7.83 -13.33
N LEU A 111 -1.85 7.78 -12.03
CA LEU A 111 -1.91 6.57 -11.21
C LEU A 111 -3.22 6.55 -10.40
N TYR A 112 -3.65 5.35 -10.01
CA TYR A 112 -4.75 5.18 -9.07
C TYR A 112 -4.28 5.24 -7.61
N VAL A 113 -5.23 5.32 -6.68
CA VAL A 113 -5.00 5.28 -5.25
C VAL A 113 -5.76 4.13 -4.60
N HIS A 114 -5.09 3.40 -3.73
CA HIS A 114 -5.72 2.56 -2.70
C HIS A 114 -5.58 3.27 -1.35
N LEU A 115 -6.69 3.83 -0.85
CA LEU A 115 -6.70 4.64 0.37
C LEU A 115 -7.06 3.79 1.59
N ARG A 116 -6.07 3.49 2.43
CA ARG A 116 -6.28 2.68 3.64
C ARG A 116 -6.62 3.59 4.81
N ILE A 117 -7.91 3.84 5.01
CA ILE A 117 -8.38 4.86 5.96
C ILE A 117 -8.15 4.42 7.41
N GLY A 118 -8.16 3.11 7.69
CA GLY A 118 -7.99 2.57 9.05
C GLY A 118 -9.27 2.70 9.88
N PRO A 119 -9.29 3.42 11.02
CA PRO A 119 -8.28 4.40 11.42
C PRO A 119 -7.19 3.85 12.32
N TYR A 120 -7.31 2.61 12.81
CA TYR A 120 -6.13 1.86 13.21
C TYR A 120 -5.35 1.45 11.96
N VAL A 121 -4.07 1.78 11.91
CA VAL A 121 -3.22 1.53 10.73
C VAL A 121 -1.99 0.69 11.05
N CYS A 122 -1.68 0.45 12.34
CA CYS A 122 -0.42 -0.17 12.77
C CYS A 122 0.78 0.64 12.24
N ALA A 123 1.30 0.25 11.07
CA ALA A 123 2.23 1.00 10.23
C ALA A 123 3.57 1.37 10.89
N GLU A 124 3.91 0.72 12.01
CA GLU A 124 5.03 1.13 12.88
C GLU A 124 4.99 2.63 13.19
N TRP A 125 3.78 3.13 13.37
CA TRP A 125 3.47 4.54 13.59
C TRP A 125 2.97 4.75 15.01
N ASN A 126 3.25 5.93 15.58
CA ASN A 126 2.92 6.23 16.97
C ASN A 126 1.48 5.84 17.31
N PHE A 127 1.32 5.06 18.37
CA PHE A 127 0.06 4.55 18.89
C PHE A 127 -0.86 3.87 17.85
N GLY A 128 -0.28 3.28 16.80
CA GLY A 128 -0.99 2.61 15.71
C GLY A 128 -1.85 3.54 14.86
N GLY A 129 -1.61 4.86 14.94
CA GLY A 129 -2.38 5.91 14.28
C GLY A 129 -3.48 6.53 15.14
N PHE A 130 -3.80 5.98 16.32
CA PHE A 130 -4.81 6.59 17.19
C PHE A 130 -4.30 7.86 17.87
N PRO A 131 -5.11 8.92 17.96
CA PRO A 131 -4.76 10.05 18.81
C PRO A 131 -4.73 9.63 20.28
N VAL A 132 -3.70 10.01 21.03
CA VAL A 132 -3.54 9.62 22.45
C VAL A 132 -4.69 10.13 23.32
N TRP A 133 -5.24 11.31 23.01
CA TRP A 133 -6.41 11.84 23.72
C TRP A 133 -7.62 10.90 23.66
N LEU A 134 -7.73 10.07 22.62
CA LEU A 134 -8.86 9.15 22.43
C LEU A 134 -8.94 8.13 23.56
N LYS A 135 -7.78 7.66 24.06
CA LYS A 135 -7.68 6.71 25.19
C LYS A 135 -8.42 7.21 26.44
N TYR A 136 -8.56 8.52 26.59
CA TYR A 136 -9.07 9.18 27.79
C TYR A 136 -10.49 9.69 27.67
N VAL A 137 -11.16 9.37 26.55
CA VAL A 137 -12.61 9.54 26.45
C VAL A 137 -13.28 8.58 27.46
N PRO A 138 -14.27 9.04 28.27
CA PRO A 138 -14.93 8.18 29.24
C PRO A 138 -15.53 6.91 28.61
N GLY A 139 -15.23 5.75 29.22
CA GLY A 139 -15.73 4.46 28.76
C GLY A 139 -15.05 3.91 27.50
N MET A 140 -13.94 4.51 27.04
CA MET A 140 -13.24 4.10 25.83
C MET A 140 -12.59 2.72 25.98
N VAL A 141 -12.84 1.85 24.99
CA VAL A 141 -12.08 0.61 24.75
C VAL A 141 -11.84 0.49 23.26
N PHE A 142 -10.58 0.44 22.84
CA PHE A 142 -10.22 0.43 21.43
C PHE A 142 -10.56 -0.89 20.75
N ARG A 143 -10.92 -0.79 19.46
CA ARG A 143 -11.01 -1.91 18.51
C ARG A 143 -11.86 -3.07 19.04
N THR A 144 -13.02 -2.75 19.62
CA THR A 144 -14.01 -3.72 20.07
C THR A 144 -15.41 -3.08 19.98
N ASP A 145 -16.46 -3.82 20.29
CA ASP A 145 -17.84 -3.32 20.27
C ASP A 145 -18.08 -2.37 21.45
N ASN A 146 -17.57 -1.15 21.31
CA ASN A 146 -17.57 -0.09 22.32
C ASN A 146 -18.11 1.20 21.70
N GLU A 147 -19.23 1.69 22.21
CA GLU A 147 -19.92 2.86 21.63
C GLU A 147 -19.06 4.14 21.55
N PRO A 148 -18.31 4.54 22.60
CA PRO A 148 -17.39 5.67 22.49
C PRO A 148 -16.36 5.52 21.36
N PHE A 149 -15.78 4.33 21.21
CA PHE A 149 -14.82 4.04 20.15
C PHE A 149 -15.47 4.07 18.76
N LYS A 150 -16.61 3.38 18.61
CA LYS A 150 -17.39 3.33 17.36
C LYS A 150 -17.78 4.73 16.88
N ALA A 151 -18.30 5.56 17.78
CA ALA A 151 -18.67 6.94 17.45
C ALA A 151 -17.45 7.78 16.99
N ALA A 152 -16.31 7.65 17.68
CA ALA A 152 -15.11 8.39 17.32
C ALA A 152 -14.51 7.92 15.98
N MET A 153 -14.40 6.60 15.79
CA MET A 153 -13.95 5.98 14.53
C MET A 153 -14.85 6.41 13.36
N GLN A 154 -16.17 6.26 13.50
CA GLN A 154 -17.12 6.65 12.47
C GLN A 154 -16.98 8.13 12.10
N LYS A 155 -16.91 9.01 13.09
CA LYS A 155 -16.75 10.46 12.86
C LYS A 155 -15.50 10.77 12.03
N PHE A 156 -14.37 10.15 12.34
CA PHE A 156 -13.12 10.37 11.60
C PHE A 156 -13.19 9.76 10.19
N THR A 157 -13.66 8.51 10.04
CA THR A 157 -13.82 7.87 8.74
C THR A 157 -14.78 8.66 7.84
N GLU A 158 -15.92 9.11 8.36
CA GLU A 158 -16.87 9.98 7.66
C GLU A 158 -16.23 11.28 7.19
N LYS A 159 -15.42 11.91 8.06
CA LYS A 159 -14.70 13.13 7.68
C LYS A 159 -13.77 12.88 6.50
N ILE A 160 -12.95 11.83 6.54
CA ILE A 160 -12.02 11.50 5.44
C ILE A 160 -12.79 11.20 4.16
N VAL A 161 -13.82 10.35 4.20
CA VAL A 161 -14.62 10.02 3.01
C VAL A 161 -15.31 11.27 2.45
N ARG A 162 -15.87 12.13 3.32
CA ARG A 162 -16.49 13.39 2.90
C ARG A 162 -15.50 14.31 2.21
N MET A 163 -14.30 14.50 2.78
CA MET A 163 -13.25 15.30 2.14
C MET A 163 -12.87 14.75 0.76
N MET A 164 -12.70 13.43 0.63
CA MET A 164 -12.40 12.81 -0.66
C MET A 164 -13.55 13.00 -1.67
N LYS A 165 -14.81 12.95 -1.23
CA LYS A 165 -15.99 13.19 -2.07
C LYS A 165 -16.14 14.63 -2.52
N GLU A 166 -15.93 15.59 -1.61
CA GLU A 166 -15.97 17.03 -1.88
C GLU A 166 -14.94 17.41 -2.96
N GLU A 167 -13.77 16.76 -2.93
CA GLU A 167 -12.69 16.91 -3.90
C GLU A 167 -12.80 15.99 -5.13
N LYS A 168 -13.88 15.19 -5.23
CA LYS A 168 -14.15 14.24 -6.33
C LYS A 168 -13.01 13.24 -6.57
N LEU A 169 -12.39 12.74 -5.49
CA LEU A 169 -11.21 11.89 -5.55
C LEU A 169 -11.52 10.39 -5.68
N PHE A 170 -12.77 9.95 -5.49
CA PHE A 170 -13.16 8.59 -5.85
C PHE A 170 -13.26 8.41 -7.37
N GLU A 171 -12.87 7.24 -7.88
CA GLU A 171 -12.83 6.97 -9.31
C GLU A 171 -14.19 7.15 -9.98
N THR A 172 -15.27 6.79 -9.29
CA THR A 172 -16.65 7.02 -9.75
C THR A 172 -17.02 8.50 -9.94
N GLN A 173 -16.22 9.41 -9.38
CA GLN A 173 -16.34 10.86 -9.54
C GLN A 173 -15.28 11.46 -10.50
N GLY A 174 -14.44 10.62 -11.11
CA GLY A 174 -13.31 11.00 -11.96
C GLY A 174 -11.96 11.10 -11.24
N GLY A 175 -11.91 10.74 -9.96
CA GLY A 175 -10.70 10.77 -9.14
C GLY A 175 -9.82 9.51 -9.25
N PRO A 176 -8.69 9.43 -8.53
CA PRO A 176 -7.80 8.27 -8.62
C PRO A 176 -8.17 7.13 -7.65
N ILE A 177 -9.00 7.35 -6.61
CA ILE A 177 -9.21 6.35 -5.56
C ILE A 177 -10.09 5.21 -6.07
N ILE A 178 -9.52 4.01 -6.20
CA ILE A 178 -10.18 2.80 -6.70
C ILE A 178 -10.52 1.78 -5.59
N LEU A 179 -9.89 1.90 -4.43
CA LEU A 179 -10.07 0.97 -3.32
C LEU A 179 -9.98 1.75 -2.01
N SER A 180 -10.73 1.29 -1.00
CA SER A 180 -10.61 1.80 0.37
C SER A 180 -10.46 0.65 1.36
N GLN A 181 -9.62 0.82 2.39
CA GLN A 181 -9.54 -0.14 3.50
C GLN A 181 -10.13 0.47 4.76
N ILE A 182 -10.91 -0.33 5.49
CA ILE A 182 -11.36 -0.04 6.85
C ILE A 182 -10.71 -1.04 7.81
N GLU A 183 -10.37 -0.62 9.02
CA GLU A 183 -9.52 -1.35 9.97
C GLU A 183 -8.14 -1.75 9.38
N ASN A 184 -7.33 -2.45 10.17
CA ASN A 184 -6.08 -3.04 9.72
C ASN A 184 -5.72 -4.29 10.53
N GLU A 185 -5.59 -5.44 9.85
CA GLU A 185 -5.20 -6.72 10.43
C GLU A 185 -5.99 -7.08 11.71
N TYR A 186 -7.31 -6.95 11.65
CA TYR A 186 -8.15 -7.13 12.83
C TYR A 186 -8.51 -8.60 13.11
N GLY A 187 -8.50 -9.49 12.12
CA GLY A 187 -8.88 -10.89 12.30
C GLY A 187 -8.19 -11.63 13.46
N PRO A 188 -6.86 -11.50 13.66
CA PRO A 188 -6.19 -12.07 14.83
C PRO A 188 -6.70 -11.51 16.17
N ILE A 189 -7.00 -10.21 16.22
CA ILE A 189 -7.53 -9.53 17.41
C ILE A 189 -8.96 -9.97 17.67
N GLU A 190 -9.80 -10.02 16.63
CA GLU A 190 -11.16 -10.54 16.68
C GLU A 190 -11.21 -11.95 17.25
N TRP A 191 -10.33 -12.83 16.80
CA TRP A 191 -10.24 -14.19 17.31
C TRP A 191 -9.98 -14.22 18.83
N GLU A 192 -9.06 -13.38 19.30
CA GLU A 192 -8.67 -13.30 20.71
C GLU A 192 -9.79 -12.75 21.60
N ILE A 193 -10.46 -11.67 21.19
CA ILE A 193 -11.51 -11.02 21.99
C ILE A 193 -12.88 -11.69 21.84
N GLY A 194 -13.09 -12.50 20.80
CA GLY A 194 -14.29 -13.31 20.61
C GLY A 194 -15.53 -12.53 20.17
N ALA A 195 -16.66 -12.74 20.83
CA ALA A 195 -17.97 -12.24 20.38
C ALA A 195 -18.04 -10.70 20.21
N PRO A 196 -17.46 -9.86 21.09
CA PRO A 196 -17.38 -8.42 20.87
C PRO A 196 -16.60 -8.05 19.59
N GLY A 197 -15.57 -8.81 19.25
CA GLY A 197 -14.81 -8.63 18.01
C GLY A 197 -15.66 -8.86 16.78
N LYS A 198 -16.42 -9.96 16.76
CA LYS A 198 -17.37 -10.27 15.67
C LYS A 198 -18.44 -9.21 15.47
N ALA A 199 -19.00 -8.71 16.57
CA ALA A 199 -19.97 -7.62 16.53
C ALA A 199 -19.36 -6.35 15.95
N TYR A 200 -18.14 -6.00 16.39
CA TYR A 200 -17.39 -4.87 15.86
C TYR A 200 -17.00 -5.03 14.39
N THR A 201 -16.48 -6.17 13.95
CA THR A 201 -16.13 -6.45 12.54
C THR A 201 -17.34 -6.24 11.62
N LYS A 202 -18.51 -6.77 12.03
CA LYS A 202 -19.76 -6.55 11.31
C LYS A 202 -20.12 -5.07 11.25
N TRP A 203 -20.09 -4.38 12.39
CA TRP A 203 -20.40 -2.95 12.46
C TRP A 203 -19.47 -2.10 11.60
N VAL A 204 -18.15 -2.34 11.66
CA VAL A 204 -17.13 -1.61 10.88
C VAL A 204 -17.40 -1.75 9.39
N ALA A 205 -17.68 -2.97 8.93
CA ALA A 205 -17.98 -3.24 7.53
C ALA A 205 -19.29 -2.56 7.09
N GLU A 206 -20.34 -2.58 7.91
CA GLU A 206 -21.62 -1.92 7.63
C GLU A 206 -21.47 -0.39 7.59
N MET A 207 -20.74 0.20 8.55
CA MET A 207 -20.43 1.62 8.59
C MET A 207 -19.69 2.06 7.32
N ALA A 208 -18.59 1.38 6.97
CA ALA A 208 -17.79 1.72 5.79
C ALA A 208 -18.60 1.66 4.48
N GLN A 209 -19.43 0.62 4.32
CA GLN A 209 -20.33 0.52 3.16
C GLN A 209 -21.38 1.63 3.13
N GLY A 210 -21.95 1.97 4.29
CA GLY A 210 -22.93 3.05 4.42
C GLY A 210 -22.41 4.39 3.91
N LEU A 211 -21.09 4.63 3.99
CA LEU A 211 -20.45 5.84 3.47
C LEU A 211 -20.54 5.97 1.94
N SER A 212 -20.89 4.91 1.22
CA SER A 212 -21.21 4.94 -0.23
C SER A 212 -20.12 5.63 -1.06
N THR A 213 -18.87 5.19 -0.93
CA THR A 213 -17.69 5.71 -1.66
C THR A 213 -17.77 5.46 -3.17
N GLY A 214 -18.61 4.50 -3.59
CA GLY A 214 -18.74 4.07 -4.99
C GLY A 214 -17.63 3.13 -5.46
N VAL A 215 -16.66 2.81 -4.60
CA VAL A 215 -15.55 1.89 -4.90
C VAL A 215 -15.49 0.75 -3.87
N PRO A 216 -14.89 -0.39 -4.20
CA PRO A 216 -14.82 -1.53 -3.28
C PRO A 216 -14.09 -1.20 -1.98
N TRP A 217 -14.59 -1.78 -0.89
CA TRP A 217 -13.93 -1.79 0.41
C TRP A 217 -13.20 -3.10 0.65
N ILE A 218 -12.09 -3.03 1.36
CA ILE A 218 -11.26 -4.18 1.70
C ILE A 218 -10.92 -4.21 3.20
N MET A 219 -10.52 -5.37 3.69
CA MET A 219 -9.93 -5.59 5.02
C MET A 219 -8.79 -6.60 4.90
N CYS A 220 -7.59 -6.25 5.37
CA CYS A 220 -6.45 -7.18 5.36
C CYS A 220 -6.46 -8.10 6.59
N LYS A 221 -6.01 -9.36 6.40
CA LYS A 221 -6.02 -10.42 7.42
C LYS A 221 -7.35 -10.53 8.17
N GLN A 222 -8.45 -10.57 7.41
CA GLN A 222 -9.81 -10.66 7.93
C GLN A 222 -10.57 -11.81 7.26
N ASP A 223 -10.34 -13.03 7.71
CA ASP A 223 -10.84 -14.23 7.01
C ASP A 223 -12.38 -14.30 6.95
N ASP A 224 -13.08 -13.73 7.93
CA ASP A 224 -14.54 -13.66 7.98
C ASP A 224 -15.11 -12.28 7.57
N ALA A 225 -14.34 -11.48 6.81
CA ALA A 225 -14.84 -10.21 6.29
C ALA A 225 -16.19 -10.40 5.57
N PRO A 226 -17.20 -9.56 5.85
CA PRO A 226 -18.53 -9.69 5.24
C PRO A 226 -18.49 -9.74 3.71
N ASN A 227 -19.51 -10.33 3.07
CA ASN A 227 -19.52 -10.60 1.62
C ASN A 227 -19.22 -9.38 0.73
N SER A 228 -19.61 -8.19 1.17
CA SER A 228 -19.40 -6.92 0.50
C SER A 228 -17.99 -6.35 0.60
N ILE A 229 -17.16 -6.89 1.51
CA ILE A 229 -15.79 -6.46 1.79
C ILE A 229 -14.82 -7.51 1.26
N ILE A 230 -13.81 -7.11 0.50
CA ILE A 230 -12.78 -8.06 0.03
C ILE A 230 -11.76 -8.29 1.15
N ASN A 231 -11.58 -9.54 1.59
CA ASN A 231 -10.47 -9.87 2.49
C ASN A 231 -9.17 -10.02 1.69
N THR A 232 -8.06 -9.54 2.24
CA THR A 232 -6.75 -9.53 1.57
C THR A 232 -5.65 -10.12 2.44
N CYS A 233 -4.52 -10.43 1.80
CA CYS A 233 -3.35 -11.00 2.45
C CYS A 233 -2.24 -9.97 2.66
N ASN A 234 -1.46 -10.15 3.72
CA ASN A 234 -0.25 -9.42 4.05
C ASN A 234 0.85 -10.43 4.44
N GLY A 235 2.08 -10.21 4.02
CA GLY A 235 3.20 -11.11 4.32
C GLY A 235 4.37 -10.98 3.35
N PHE A 236 5.40 -11.81 3.55
CA PHE A 236 6.45 -12.01 2.55
C PHE A 236 5.97 -12.82 1.34
N TYR A 237 4.97 -13.68 1.55
CA TYR A 237 4.43 -14.63 0.58
C TYR A 237 2.92 -14.78 0.78
N CYS A 238 2.14 -14.67 -0.30
CA CYS A 238 0.68 -14.80 -0.28
C CYS A 238 0.16 -15.68 -1.44
N GLU A 239 1.00 -16.47 -2.08
CA GLU A 239 0.62 -17.28 -3.26
C GLU A 239 -0.43 -18.36 -2.94
N ASN A 240 -0.55 -18.77 -1.69
CA ASN A 240 -1.54 -19.75 -1.24
C ASN A 240 -2.79 -19.12 -0.61
N PHE A 241 -2.79 -17.80 -0.40
CA PHE A 241 -3.97 -17.10 0.07
C PHE A 241 -5.15 -17.30 -0.89
N LYS A 242 -6.33 -17.48 -0.33
CA LYS A 242 -7.60 -17.51 -1.05
C LYS A 242 -8.55 -16.54 -0.35
N PRO A 243 -9.22 -15.64 -1.09
CA PRO A 243 -10.27 -14.82 -0.48
C PRO A 243 -11.39 -15.72 0.04
N ASN A 244 -12.17 -15.20 0.98
CA ASN A 244 -13.20 -15.96 1.69
C ASN A 244 -14.47 -16.25 0.87
N SER A 245 -14.46 -15.89 -0.42
CA SER A 245 -15.50 -16.19 -1.39
C SER A 245 -14.90 -16.31 -2.78
N ASP A 246 -15.38 -17.28 -3.56
CA ASP A 246 -14.99 -17.50 -4.95
C ASP A 246 -15.38 -16.35 -5.88
N ASN A 247 -16.19 -15.38 -5.43
CA ASN A 247 -16.57 -14.20 -6.23
C ASN A 247 -15.65 -12.99 -6.01
N LYS A 248 -14.68 -13.09 -5.10
CA LYS A 248 -13.76 -12.00 -4.74
C LYS A 248 -12.41 -12.20 -5.43
N PRO A 249 -11.74 -11.14 -5.88
CA PRO A 249 -10.41 -11.24 -6.46
C PRO A 249 -9.37 -11.54 -5.38
N LYS A 250 -8.29 -12.20 -5.77
CA LYS A 250 -7.16 -12.47 -4.89
C LYS A 250 -6.22 -11.28 -4.83
N MET A 251 -6.12 -10.65 -3.66
CA MET A 251 -5.38 -9.39 -3.45
C MET A 251 -4.36 -9.50 -2.32
N TRP A 252 -3.18 -8.94 -2.55
CA TRP A 252 -2.06 -8.89 -1.61
C TRP A 252 -1.74 -7.43 -1.30
N THR A 253 -2.14 -6.96 -0.13
CA THR A 253 -2.07 -5.54 0.27
C THR A 253 -0.73 -5.14 0.88
N GLU A 254 0.06 -6.09 1.35
CA GLU A 254 1.41 -5.85 1.86
C GLU A 254 2.36 -6.98 1.52
N ASN A 255 3.06 -6.84 0.39
CA ASN A 255 4.26 -7.61 0.08
C ASN A 255 5.45 -6.92 0.75
N TRP A 256 5.91 -7.45 1.88
CA TRP A 256 6.93 -6.81 2.70
C TRP A 256 8.28 -6.75 1.97
N THR A 257 8.74 -5.57 1.59
CA THR A 257 9.96 -5.39 0.76
C THR A 257 11.28 -5.55 1.52
N GLY A 258 11.16 -5.71 2.83
CA GLY A 258 12.21 -5.74 3.83
C GLY A 258 11.51 -5.82 5.19
N TRP A 259 11.99 -5.05 6.15
CA TRP A 259 11.35 -4.90 7.45
C TRP A 259 11.71 -3.51 8.02
N PHE A 260 10.98 -3.06 9.05
CA PHE A 260 11.28 -1.81 9.72
C PHE A 260 12.58 -1.91 10.54
N THR A 261 13.24 -0.77 10.76
CA THR A 261 14.43 -0.69 11.62
C THR A 261 14.00 -0.29 13.03
N GLU A 262 14.53 -0.98 14.04
CA GLU A 262 14.34 -0.65 15.45
C GLU A 262 15.61 0.00 16.02
N PHE A 263 15.46 0.87 17.02
CA PHE A 263 16.61 1.34 17.79
C PHE A 263 17.28 0.17 18.51
N GLY A 264 18.58 -0.01 18.30
CA GLY A 264 19.34 -1.17 18.80
C GLY A 264 19.30 -2.40 17.88
N GLY A 265 18.48 -2.39 16.83
CA GLY A 265 18.40 -3.46 15.83
C GLY A 265 19.35 -3.29 14.64
N ALA A 266 19.53 -4.37 13.88
CA ALA A 266 20.20 -4.32 12.58
C ALA A 266 19.24 -3.84 11.49
N VAL A 267 19.76 -3.21 10.43
CA VAL A 267 18.96 -2.81 9.26
C VAL A 267 18.58 -4.07 8.47
N PRO A 268 17.27 -4.43 8.38
CA PRO A 268 16.84 -5.65 7.70
C PRO A 268 16.93 -5.52 6.18
N TYR A 269 17.13 -6.65 5.50
CA TYR A 269 17.25 -6.70 4.04
C TYR A 269 16.45 -7.88 3.47
N ARG A 270 15.80 -7.67 2.31
CA ARG A 270 15.15 -8.72 1.53
C ARG A 270 15.63 -8.67 0.07
N PRO A 271 16.18 -9.79 -0.47
CA PRO A 271 16.69 -9.82 -1.83
C PRO A 271 15.67 -9.44 -2.91
N ALA A 272 16.11 -8.73 -3.94
CA ALA A 272 15.28 -8.36 -5.09
C ALA A 272 14.71 -9.59 -5.80
N GLU A 273 15.51 -10.66 -5.88
CA GLU A 273 15.17 -11.94 -6.48
C GLU A 273 14.02 -12.64 -5.72
N ASP A 274 14.06 -12.58 -4.39
CA ASP A 274 13.04 -13.16 -3.50
C ASP A 274 11.72 -12.39 -3.61
N ILE A 275 11.77 -11.05 -3.63
CA ILE A 275 10.58 -10.22 -3.86
C ILE A 275 10.00 -10.53 -5.24
N ALA A 276 10.81 -10.55 -6.29
CA ALA A 276 10.36 -10.86 -7.64
C ALA A 276 9.73 -12.26 -7.73
N LEU A 277 10.33 -13.25 -7.07
CA LEU A 277 9.79 -14.61 -6.97
C LEU A 277 8.43 -14.61 -6.30
N SER A 278 8.31 -13.98 -5.14
CA SER A 278 7.06 -13.95 -4.36
C SER A 278 5.91 -13.34 -5.17
N VAL A 279 6.17 -12.27 -5.93
CA VAL A 279 5.20 -11.65 -6.84
C VAL A 279 4.83 -12.58 -7.99
N ALA A 280 5.82 -13.20 -8.65
CA ALA A 280 5.56 -14.14 -9.75
C ALA A 280 4.74 -15.35 -9.27
N ARG A 281 5.06 -15.91 -8.09
CA ARG A 281 4.30 -17.00 -7.47
C ARG A 281 2.87 -16.58 -7.12
N PHE A 282 2.67 -15.36 -6.65
CA PHE A 282 1.33 -14.84 -6.38
C PHE A 282 0.50 -14.71 -7.65
N ILE A 283 1.06 -14.09 -8.70
CA ILE A 283 0.36 -13.85 -9.97
C ILE A 283 0.08 -15.15 -10.72
N GLN A 284 1.04 -16.09 -10.77
CA GLN A 284 0.83 -17.36 -11.46
C GLN A 284 -0.30 -18.19 -10.82
N ASN A 285 -0.55 -18.02 -9.52
CA ASN A 285 -1.66 -18.61 -8.77
C ASN A 285 -2.93 -17.72 -8.77
N GLY A 286 -3.12 -16.91 -9.82
CA GLY A 286 -4.34 -16.13 -10.04
C GLY A 286 -4.45 -14.84 -9.22
N GLY A 287 -3.36 -14.39 -8.60
CA GLY A 287 -3.31 -13.09 -7.93
C GLY A 287 -3.45 -11.92 -8.90
N SER A 288 -4.26 -10.92 -8.54
CA SER A 288 -4.62 -9.82 -9.46
C SER A 288 -4.32 -8.41 -8.93
N PHE A 289 -3.97 -8.28 -7.66
CA PHE A 289 -3.52 -7.03 -7.04
C PHE A 289 -2.37 -7.33 -6.11
N ILE A 290 -1.23 -6.67 -6.29
CA ILE A 290 -0.07 -6.77 -5.39
C ILE A 290 0.34 -5.38 -4.97
N ASN A 291 0.63 -5.17 -3.70
CA ASN A 291 1.18 -3.92 -3.20
C ASN A 291 2.52 -4.14 -2.48
N TYR A 292 3.56 -3.42 -2.89
CA TYR A 292 4.83 -3.38 -2.16
C TYR A 292 4.69 -2.54 -0.88
N TYR A 293 4.87 -3.18 0.27
CA TYR A 293 4.94 -2.49 1.57
C TYR A 293 6.40 -2.59 2.06
N MET A 294 7.26 -1.59 1.83
CA MET A 294 7.03 -0.27 1.27
C MET A 294 7.59 -0.12 -0.15
N TYR A 295 7.01 0.75 -0.96
CA TYR A 295 7.64 1.17 -2.22
C TYR A 295 8.60 2.34 -2.03
N HIS A 296 8.19 3.29 -1.19
CA HIS A 296 9.05 4.26 -0.52
C HIS A 296 8.70 4.27 0.96
N GLY A 297 9.67 3.93 1.81
CA GLY A 297 9.48 3.88 3.25
C GLY A 297 9.53 5.27 3.89
N GLY A 298 10.61 6.01 3.63
CA GLY A 298 10.81 7.39 4.08
C GLY A 298 11.29 7.51 5.53
N THR A 299 10.91 8.60 6.19
CA THR A 299 11.39 8.96 7.53
C THR A 299 10.22 9.19 8.48
N ASN A 300 10.33 8.66 9.70
CA ASN A 300 9.48 9.05 10.82
C ASN A 300 9.98 10.41 11.36
N PHE A 301 9.53 11.51 10.75
CA PHE A 301 9.88 12.85 11.21
C PHE A 301 9.33 13.15 12.60
N ASP A 302 10.02 14.02 13.34
CA ASP A 302 9.62 14.45 14.68
C ASP A 302 9.43 13.26 15.63
N ARG A 303 8.27 13.16 16.29
CA ARG A 303 7.92 12.12 17.28
C ARG A 303 6.75 11.25 16.80
N THR A 304 6.77 10.85 15.54
CA THR A 304 5.65 10.10 14.92
C THR A 304 5.92 8.61 14.77
N ALA A 305 7.11 8.13 15.11
CA ALA A 305 7.48 6.72 15.05
C ALA A 305 6.69 5.90 16.09
N GLY A 306 6.47 4.61 15.79
CA GLY A 306 6.00 3.66 16.80
C GLY A 306 7.04 3.41 17.89
N GLU A 307 6.64 2.67 18.93
CA GLU A 307 7.52 2.31 20.05
C GLU A 307 8.79 1.60 19.55
N PHE A 308 9.97 2.10 19.96
CA PHE A 308 11.31 1.63 19.54
C PHE A 308 11.61 1.64 18.03
N ILE A 309 10.70 2.13 17.19
CA ILE A 309 10.93 2.25 15.75
C ILE A 309 11.92 3.37 15.49
N ALA A 310 12.93 3.11 14.67
CA ALA A 310 13.94 4.08 14.32
C ALA A 310 13.33 5.28 13.56
N THR A 311 14.05 6.40 13.56
CA THR A 311 13.71 7.56 12.73
C THR A 311 13.68 7.18 11.24
N SER A 312 14.63 6.36 10.79
CA SER A 312 14.62 5.81 9.43
C SER A 312 13.50 4.77 9.29
N TYR A 313 12.68 4.92 8.25
CA TYR A 313 11.70 3.92 7.83
C TYR A 313 12.02 3.39 6.44
N ASP A 314 13.31 3.24 6.09
CA ASP A 314 13.77 2.82 4.76
C ASP A 314 13.11 1.52 4.23
N TYR A 315 12.90 0.54 5.11
CA TYR A 315 12.23 -0.74 4.82
C TYR A 315 12.89 -1.59 3.71
N ASP A 316 14.14 -1.29 3.35
CA ASP A 316 14.80 -1.84 2.17
C ASP A 316 13.93 -1.66 0.91
N ALA A 317 13.21 -0.55 0.84
CA ALA A 317 12.23 -0.28 -0.21
C ALA A 317 12.90 -0.04 -1.58
N PRO A 318 12.18 -0.28 -2.70
CA PRO A 318 12.64 0.04 -4.05
C PRO A 318 13.10 1.49 -4.24
N LEU A 319 12.47 2.44 -3.54
CA LEU A 319 12.99 3.79 -3.35
C LEU A 319 13.45 3.92 -1.90
N ASP A 320 14.72 4.24 -1.68
CA ASP A 320 15.30 4.37 -0.34
C ASP A 320 14.67 5.52 0.48
N GLU A 321 15.07 5.66 1.74
CA GLU A 321 14.63 6.73 2.63
C GLU A 321 14.73 8.14 2.00
N TYR A 322 15.74 8.37 1.16
CA TYR A 322 16.00 9.66 0.53
C TYR A 322 15.33 9.80 -0.85
N GLY A 323 14.56 8.81 -1.27
CA GLY A 323 13.84 8.78 -2.55
C GLY A 323 14.71 8.36 -3.73
N LEU A 324 15.91 7.83 -3.53
CA LEU A 324 16.78 7.34 -4.59
C LEU A 324 16.38 5.91 -4.99
N PRO A 325 16.45 5.54 -6.29
CA PRO A 325 16.24 4.16 -6.71
C PRO A 325 17.28 3.22 -6.09
N ARG A 326 16.80 2.20 -5.36
CA ARG A 326 17.64 1.15 -4.78
C ARG A 326 17.94 0.07 -5.80
N GLU A 327 19.11 0.12 -6.42
CA GLU A 327 19.52 -0.88 -7.40
C GLU A 327 20.21 -2.10 -6.75
N PRO A 328 19.98 -3.33 -7.25
CA PRO A 328 19.21 -3.66 -8.46
C PRO A 328 17.70 -3.85 -8.20
N LYS A 329 17.20 -3.66 -6.97
CA LYS A 329 15.80 -3.94 -6.61
C LYS A 329 14.80 -3.16 -7.47
N TYR A 330 15.01 -1.85 -7.62
CA TYR A 330 14.16 -0.99 -8.43
C TYR A 330 14.11 -1.45 -9.90
N SER A 331 15.25 -1.59 -10.57
CA SER A 331 15.28 -1.99 -11.99
C SER A 331 14.79 -3.42 -12.22
N HIS A 332 15.06 -4.34 -11.29
CA HIS A 332 14.62 -5.74 -11.39
C HIS A 332 13.09 -5.84 -11.31
N LEU A 333 12.48 -5.17 -10.32
CA LEU A 333 11.02 -5.11 -10.20
C LEU A 333 10.39 -4.35 -11.37
N LYS A 334 10.98 -3.26 -11.83
CA LYS A 334 10.53 -2.54 -13.04
C LYS A 334 10.48 -3.44 -14.28
N ARG A 335 11.46 -4.34 -14.45
CA ARG A 335 11.46 -5.32 -15.53
C ARG A 335 10.38 -6.38 -15.33
N LEU A 336 10.22 -6.89 -14.11
CA LEU A 336 9.12 -7.81 -13.77
C LEU A 336 7.76 -7.21 -14.13
N HIS A 337 7.49 -5.97 -13.74
CA HIS A 337 6.24 -5.27 -14.03
C HIS A 337 5.96 -5.20 -15.53
N LYS A 338 6.96 -4.79 -16.33
CA LYS A 338 6.82 -4.75 -17.80
C LYS A 338 6.43 -6.11 -18.38
N VAL A 339 7.02 -7.20 -17.89
CA VAL A 339 6.71 -8.54 -18.38
C VAL A 339 5.34 -9.01 -17.92
N ILE A 340 4.92 -8.70 -16.68
CA ILE A 340 3.54 -8.94 -16.21
C ILE A 340 2.53 -8.20 -17.10
N LYS A 341 2.81 -6.96 -17.51
CA LYS A 341 1.94 -6.20 -18.43
C LYS A 341 1.83 -6.84 -19.81
N LEU A 342 2.89 -7.47 -20.31
CA LEU A 342 2.81 -8.28 -21.54
C LEU A 342 1.92 -9.53 -21.34
N CYS A 343 1.90 -10.10 -20.13
CA CYS A 343 1.03 -11.23 -19.78
C CYS A 343 -0.43 -10.82 -19.50
N GLU A 344 -0.71 -9.54 -19.19
CA GLU A 344 -2.01 -9.06 -18.69
C GLU A 344 -3.20 -9.51 -19.54
N PRO A 345 -3.17 -9.46 -20.90
CA PRO A 345 -4.29 -9.95 -21.71
C PRO A 345 -4.63 -11.43 -21.52
N ALA A 346 -3.65 -12.29 -21.21
CA ALA A 346 -3.89 -13.69 -20.87
C ALA A 346 -4.33 -13.86 -19.41
N LEU A 347 -3.68 -13.13 -18.49
CA LEU A 347 -3.96 -13.18 -17.06
C LEU A 347 -5.41 -12.79 -16.74
N VAL A 348 -5.99 -11.79 -17.40
CA VAL A 348 -7.36 -11.33 -17.13
C VAL A 348 -8.45 -12.16 -17.82
N SER A 349 -8.08 -12.99 -18.80
CA SER A 349 -9.03 -13.72 -19.66
C SER A 349 -9.09 -15.23 -19.43
N ALA A 350 -8.14 -15.81 -18.69
CA ALA A 350 -8.09 -17.24 -18.42
C ALA A 350 -7.65 -17.54 -16.98
N ASP A 351 -8.02 -18.69 -16.45
CA ASP A 351 -7.45 -19.24 -15.21
C ASP A 351 -6.18 -20.06 -15.49
N PRO A 352 -5.26 -20.16 -14.53
CA PRO A 352 -4.05 -20.94 -14.71
C PRO A 352 -4.39 -22.43 -14.82
N THR A 353 -3.86 -23.08 -15.85
CA THR A 353 -3.73 -24.54 -15.92
C THR A 353 -2.36 -24.92 -15.38
N VAL A 354 -2.32 -25.73 -14.32
CA VAL A 354 -1.07 -26.16 -13.68
C VAL A 354 -0.64 -27.50 -14.24
N THR A 355 0.62 -27.62 -14.66
CA THR A 355 1.21 -28.87 -15.16
C THR A 355 2.55 -29.10 -14.45
N SER A 356 2.78 -30.31 -13.93
CA SER A 356 4.09 -30.69 -13.40
C SER A 356 5.11 -30.78 -14.53
N LEU A 357 6.28 -30.19 -14.33
CA LEU A 357 7.45 -30.27 -15.22
C LEU A 357 8.58 -31.14 -14.63
N GLY A 358 8.40 -31.62 -13.40
CA GLY A 358 9.37 -32.36 -12.60
C GLY A 358 8.96 -32.37 -11.12
N ASP A 359 9.80 -32.96 -10.27
CA ASP A 359 9.51 -33.16 -8.84
C ASP A 359 9.22 -31.85 -8.08
N LYS A 360 9.90 -30.77 -8.46
CA LYS A 360 9.76 -29.44 -7.84
C LYS A 360 9.57 -28.33 -8.87
N GLN A 361 9.12 -28.70 -10.07
CA GLN A 361 8.94 -27.77 -11.19
C GLN A 361 7.52 -27.82 -11.70
N GLU A 362 6.95 -26.66 -11.98
CA GLU A 362 5.58 -26.50 -12.45
C GLU A 362 5.51 -25.47 -13.58
N ALA A 363 4.60 -25.68 -14.52
CA ALA A 363 4.13 -24.68 -15.45
C ALA A 363 2.73 -24.22 -15.04
N HIS A 364 2.54 -22.91 -14.92
CA HIS A 364 1.23 -22.27 -14.76
C HIS A 364 0.90 -21.52 -16.05
N VAL A 365 -0.09 -22.00 -16.79
CA VAL A 365 -0.41 -21.51 -18.15
C VAL A 365 -1.77 -20.83 -18.18
N PHE A 366 -1.78 -19.57 -18.57
CA PHE A 366 -2.97 -18.77 -18.83
C PHE A 366 -3.19 -18.73 -20.34
N LYS A 367 -4.20 -19.43 -20.84
CA LYS A 367 -4.46 -19.51 -22.29
C LYS A 367 -5.90 -19.16 -22.60
N SER A 368 -6.07 -18.14 -23.44
CA SER A 368 -7.34 -17.76 -24.06
C SER A 368 -7.30 -18.07 -25.56
N LYS A 369 -8.36 -17.69 -26.30
CA LYS A 369 -8.38 -17.82 -27.77
C LYS A 369 -7.33 -16.93 -28.46
N SER A 370 -6.92 -15.83 -27.82
CA SER A 370 -6.10 -14.78 -28.45
C SER A 370 -4.79 -14.49 -27.73
N SER A 371 -4.55 -15.05 -26.54
CA SER A 371 -3.37 -14.78 -25.73
C SER A 371 -2.93 -16.03 -24.94
N CYS A 372 -1.63 -16.14 -24.70
CA CYS A 372 -1.05 -17.21 -23.89
C CYS A 372 0.10 -16.67 -23.08
N ALA A 373 0.06 -16.81 -21.75
CA ALA A 373 1.20 -16.53 -20.87
C ALA A 373 1.51 -17.77 -20.03
N ALA A 374 2.79 -18.05 -19.81
CA ALA A 374 3.24 -19.16 -18.98
C ALA A 374 4.26 -18.70 -17.93
N PHE A 375 4.17 -19.31 -16.75
CA PHE A 375 5.12 -19.14 -15.66
C PHE A 375 5.72 -20.52 -15.36
N LEU A 376 7.04 -20.64 -15.51
CA LEU A 376 7.77 -21.88 -15.27
C LEU A 376 8.54 -21.75 -13.97
N SER A 377 8.08 -22.46 -12.95
CA SER A 377 8.61 -22.38 -11.58
C SER A 377 9.61 -23.49 -11.29
N ASN A 378 10.67 -23.17 -10.56
CA ASN A 378 11.52 -24.13 -9.86
C ASN A 378 11.52 -23.80 -8.36
N TYR A 379 10.84 -24.64 -7.58
CA TYR A 379 10.75 -24.49 -6.13
C TYR A 379 11.92 -25.13 -5.39
N ASN A 380 12.87 -25.77 -6.10
CA ASN A 380 14.09 -26.24 -5.46
C ASN A 380 14.94 -25.04 -5.05
N THR A 381 15.22 -24.91 -3.75
CA THR A 381 15.98 -23.80 -3.17
C THR A 381 17.48 -23.85 -3.45
N SER A 382 18.00 -25.01 -3.88
CA SER A 382 19.44 -25.26 -3.94
C SER A 382 19.94 -25.76 -5.30
N SER A 383 19.05 -26.26 -6.17
CA SER A 383 19.46 -26.84 -7.46
C SER A 383 18.71 -26.22 -8.62
N ALA A 384 19.45 -25.88 -9.68
CA ALA A 384 18.87 -25.52 -10.97
C ALA A 384 18.21 -26.75 -11.60
N ALA A 385 17.22 -26.51 -12.47
CA ALA A 385 16.53 -27.55 -13.21
C ALA A 385 16.41 -27.18 -14.68
N ARG A 386 16.54 -28.19 -15.55
CA ARG A 386 16.29 -28.07 -16.98
C ARG A 386 14.95 -28.73 -17.30
N VAL A 387 14.00 -27.97 -17.81
CA VAL A 387 12.62 -28.43 -18.08
C VAL A 387 12.27 -28.34 -19.57
N LEU A 388 11.41 -29.24 -20.05
CA LEU A 388 10.83 -29.20 -21.40
C LEU A 388 9.43 -28.60 -21.33
N PHE A 389 9.19 -27.51 -22.06
CA PHE A 389 7.88 -26.86 -22.15
C PHE A 389 7.62 -26.36 -23.58
N GLY A 390 6.46 -26.70 -24.15
CA GLY A 390 6.11 -26.25 -25.51
C GLY A 390 7.11 -26.68 -26.60
N GLY A 391 7.80 -27.82 -26.42
CA GLY A 391 8.83 -28.32 -27.33
C GLY A 391 10.18 -27.61 -27.23
N SER A 392 10.34 -26.68 -26.30
CA SER A 392 11.60 -25.95 -26.03
C SER A 392 12.11 -26.25 -24.62
N THR A 393 13.42 -26.13 -24.44
CA THR A 393 14.11 -26.40 -23.17
C THR A 393 14.39 -25.10 -22.43
N TYR A 394 14.13 -25.05 -21.13
CA TYR A 394 14.37 -23.90 -20.27
C TYR A 394 15.23 -24.28 -19.07
N ASP A 395 16.23 -23.44 -18.79
CA ASP A 395 17.09 -23.56 -17.61
C ASP A 395 16.56 -22.62 -16.51
N LEU A 396 16.01 -23.23 -15.47
CA LEU A 396 15.43 -22.56 -14.30
C LEU A 396 16.44 -22.57 -13.14
N PRO A 397 16.99 -21.41 -12.73
CA PRO A 397 17.78 -21.31 -11.50
C PRO A 397 17.03 -21.83 -10.27
N PRO A 398 17.73 -22.15 -9.16
CA PRO A 398 17.08 -22.44 -7.89
C PRO A 398 16.16 -21.29 -7.48
N TRP A 399 15.03 -21.62 -6.84
CA TRP A 399 14.10 -20.66 -6.25
C TRP A 399 13.71 -19.54 -7.23
N SER A 400 13.26 -19.91 -8.43
CA SER A 400 12.99 -18.95 -9.50
C SER A 400 11.73 -19.26 -10.30
N VAL A 401 11.15 -18.21 -10.90
CA VAL A 401 10.10 -18.33 -11.92
C VAL A 401 10.57 -17.64 -13.20
N SER A 402 10.49 -18.35 -14.33
CA SER A 402 10.62 -17.78 -15.67
C SER A 402 9.25 -17.39 -16.22
N ILE A 403 9.14 -16.21 -16.83
CA ILE A 403 7.87 -15.67 -17.35
C ILE A 403 7.95 -15.56 -18.87
N LEU A 404 6.97 -16.17 -19.54
CA LEU A 404 6.86 -16.28 -20.98
C LEU A 404 5.52 -15.66 -21.42
N PRO A 405 5.48 -14.36 -21.80
CA PRO A 405 4.24 -13.67 -22.18
C PRO A 405 3.55 -14.20 -23.43
N ASP A 406 4.21 -15.06 -24.19
CA ASP A 406 3.73 -15.71 -25.41
C ASP A 406 3.73 -17.25 -25.31
N CYS A 407 3.99 -17.79 -24.10
CA CYS A 407 4.22 -19.22 -23.83
C CYS A 407 5.41 -19.84 -24.58
N LYS A 408 6.34 -19.05 -25.15
CA LYS A 408 7.45 -19.53 -25.99
C LYS A 408 8.82 -18.95 -25.66
N THR A 409 8.90 -17.68 -25.33
CA THR A 409 10.19 -17.01 -25.10
C THR A 409 10.27 -16.53 -23.66
N GLU A 410 11.36 -16.85 -22.97
CA GLU A 410 11.62 -16.31 -21.63
C GLU A 410 12.02 -14.84 -21.74
N TYR A 411 11.16 -13.94 -21.24
CA TYR A 411 11.46 -12.50 -21.21
C TYR A 411 12.12 -12.10 -19.88
N TYR A 412 11.87 -12.88 -18.84
CA TYR A 412 12.33 -12.60 -17.48
C TYR A 412 12.40 -13.88 -16.66
N ASN A 413 13.39 -13.96 -15.76
CA ASN A 413 13.42 -14.93 -14.67
C ASN A 413 13.75 -14.19 -13.37
N THR A 414 13.06 -14.55 -12.29
CA THR A 414 13.13 -13.84 -11.01
C THR A 414 14.51 -13.87 -10.36
N ALA A 415 15.36 -14.86 -10.68
CA ALA A 415 16.73 -14.97 -10.17
C ALA A 415 17.81 -14.46 -11.17
N LYS A 416 17.44 -14.12 -12.41
CA LYS A 416 18.38 -13.60 -13.43
C LYS A 416 18.41 -12.07 -13.42
N VAL A 417 19.10 -11.48 -12.43
CA VAL A 417 19.29 -10.02 -12.32
C VAL A 417 20.29 -9.54 -13.39
N GLN A 418 19.84 -8.66 -14.29
CA GLN A 418 20.67 -8.18 -15.42
C GLN A 418 21.53 -6.95 -15.08
N VAL A 419 21.22 -6.24 -14.00
CA VAL A 419 21.98 -5.05 -13.59
C VAL A 419 23.17 -5.49 -12.76
N ARG A 420 24.38 -5.04 -13.16
CA ARG A 420 25.59 -5.27 -12.37
C ARG A 420 25.44 -4.61 -11.00
N THR A 421 25.52 -5.41 -9.94
CA THR A 421 25.53 -4.99 -8.52
C THR A 421 26.71 -4.10 -8.14
N SER A 422 27.70 -3.94 -9.03
CA SER A 422 28.92 -3.16 -8.80
C SER A 422 28.73 -1.64 -8.76
N SER A 423 27.49 -1.14 -8.80
CA SER A 423 27.21 0.29 -8.81
C SER A 423 25.93 0.61 -8.02
N ILE A 424 26.08 1.55 -7.07
CA ILE A 424 25.02 2.34 -6.43
C ILE A 424 24.47 1.77 -5.09
N HIS A 425 25.33 1.61 -4.09
CA HIS A 425 24.90 2.02 -2.74
C HIS A 425 25.41 3.43 -2.57
N MET A 426 24.50 4.42 -2.64
CA MET A 426 24.85 5.81 -2.41
C MET A 426 25.30 5.92 -0.96
N LYS A 427 26.55 6.34 -0.76
CA LYS A 427 27.08 6.61 0.57
C LYS A 427 26.92 8.09 0.85
N MET A 428 26.49 8.41 2.05
CA MET A 428 26.56 9.79 2.55
C MET A 428 28.02 10.22 2.54
N VAL A 429 28.32 11.31 1.83
CA VAL A 429 29.65 11.92 1.79
C VAL A 429 29.62 13.20 2.63
N PRO A 430 30.56 13.40 3.56
CA PRO A 430 30.63 14.64 4.32
C PRO A 430 30.80 15.86 3.39
N THR A 431 30.04 16.93 3.64
CA THR A 431 30.16 18.19 2.88
C THR A 431 31.31 19.07 3.36
N ASN A 432 32.05 18.65 4.40
CA ASN A 432 33.19 19.36 5.01
C ASN A 432 32.91 20.82 5.40
N THR A 433 31.64 21.17 5.67
CA THR A 433 31.24 22.49 6.15
C THR A 433 31.16 22.46 7.68
N PRO A 434 32.04 23.17 8.42
CA PRO A 434 32.01 23.16 9.87
C PRO A 434 30.80 23.95 10.40
N PHE A 435 30.09 23.37 11.36
CA PHE A 435 29.04 24.07 12.10
C PHE A 435 29.64 24.82 13.30
N SER A 436 29.14 26.02 13.58
CA SER A 436 29.42 26.73 14.84
C SER A 436 28.36 26.35 15.86
N TRP A 437 28.79 25.79 17.00
CA TRP A 437 27.89 25.27 18.03
C TRP A 437 27.83 26.21 19.24
N GLY A 438 26.61 26.48 19.72
CA GLY A 438 26.35 26.93 21.08
C GLY A 438 25.87 25.77 21.94
N SER A 439 26.04 25.86 23.25
CA SER A 439 25.54 24.87 24.21
C SER A 439 24.72 25.52 25.30
N TYR A 440 23.73 24.78 25.79
CA TYR A 440 22.93 25.09 26.97
C TYR A 440 22.78 23.80 27.79
N ASN A 441 22.96 23.89 29.10
CA ASN A 441 22.75 22.76 30.00
C ASN A 441 21.31 22.83 30.50
N GLU A 442 20.53 21.78 30.21
CA GLU A 442 19.21 21.59 30.80
C GLU A 442 19.40 21.21 32.28
N GLU A 443 18.86 22.01 33.20
CA GLU A 443 18.96 21.77 34.63
C GLU A 443 18.02 20.64 35.08
N ILE A 444 18.41 19.88 36.10
CA ILE A 444 17.55 18.87 36.71
C ILE A 444 16.46 19.59 37.52
N PRO A 445 15.16 19.34 37.27
CA PRO A 445 14.11 20.02 38.01
C PRO A 445 14.10 19.58 39.47
N SER A 446 13.89 20.53 40.36
CA SER A 446 13.64 20.31 41.78
C SER A 446 12.15 20.16 42.04
N ALA A 447 11.77 19.44 43.11
CA ALA A 447 10.36 19.19 43.45
C ALA A 447 9.54 20.48 43.66
N ASN A 448 10.21 21.57 44.03
CA ASN A 448 9.62 22.88 44.29
C ASN A 448 9.63 23.83 43.08
N ASP A 449 10.08 23.37 41.91
CA ASP A 449 10.13 24.20 40.70
C ASP A 449 8.73 24.47 40.14
N ASN A 450 8.59 25.59 39.43
CA ASN A 450 7.33 25.96 38.83
C ASN A 450 6.94 24.95 37.72
N GLY A 451 5.71 24.43 37.78
CA GLY A 451 5.21 23.42 36.83
C GLY A 451 5.28 21.97 37.36
N THR A 452 5.81 21.74 38.56
CA THR A 452 5.67 20.46 39.25
C THR A 452 4.27 20.33 39.89
N PHE A 453 3.85 19.10 40.14
CA PHE A 453 2.66 18.78 40.93
C PHE A 453 2.95 17.56 41.81
N SER A 454 2.25 17.46 42.94
CA SER A 454 2.40 16.35 43.89
C SER A 454 1.17 15.46 43.89
N GLN A 455 1.37 14.16 44.02
CA GLN A 455 0.31 13.17 44.20
C GLN A 455 0.80 12.05 45.11
N ASP A 456 -0.10 11.54 45.97
CA ASP A 456 0.19 10.36 46.77
C ASP A 456 0.22 9.11 45.86
N GLY A 457 1.42 8.74 45.41
CA GLY A 457 1.69 7.55 44.61
C GLY A 457 2.21 7.84 43.20
N LEU A 458 2.53 6.76 42.47
CA LEU A 458 3.03 6.84 41.09
C LEU A 458 1.86 6.99 40.10
N VAL A 459 2.10 7.81 39.07
CA VAL A 459 1.18 8.02 37.95
C VAL A 459 1.73 7.38 36.68
N GLU A 460 0.85 7.02 35.75
CA GLU A 460 1.26 6.52 34.43
C GLU A 460 1.65 7.70 33.52
N GLN A 461 2.78 7.60 32.81
CA GLN A 461 3.39 8.73 32.09
C GLN A 461 2.46 9.34 31.03
N ILE A 462 1.84 8.54 30.16
CA ILE A 462 0.98 9.04 29.07
C ILE A 462 -0.25 9.76 29.64
N SER A 463 -0.73 9.34 30.80
CA SER A 463 -1.89 9.98 31.46
C SER A 463 -1.61 11.43 31.86
N ILE A 464 -0.34 11.75 32.12
CA ILE A 464 0.12 13.10 32.48
C ILE A 464 0.59 13.86 31.25
N THR A 465 1.53 13.31 30.47
CA THR A 465 2.14 14.01 29.35
C THR A 465 1.18 14.19 28.18
N ARG A 466 0.16 13.31 28.06
CA ARG A 466 -0.73 13.21 26.90
C ARG A 466 0.05 13.11 25.58
N ASP A 467 1.24 12.52 25.62
CA ASP A 467 2.17 12.39 24.48
C ASP A 467 2.61 13.75 23.88
N LYS A 468 2.56 14.83 24.68
CA LYS A 468 3.09 16.14 24.27
C LYS A 468 4.62 16.20 24.35
N THR A 469 5.23 15.29 25.10
CA THR A 469 6.67 15.18 25.34
C THR A 469 7.04 13.73 25.65
N ASP A 470 8.25 13.33 25.26
CA ASP A 470 8.82 12.02 25.57
C ASP A 470 9.25 11.90 27.04
N TYR A 471 9.41 13.04 27.72
CA TYR A 471 10.00 13.13 29.05
C TYR A 471 8.96 13.44 30.13
N PHE A 472 9.02 12.71 31.23
CA PHE A 472 8.28 13.00 32.45
C PHE A 472 9.16 12.73 33.67
N TRP A 473 9.31 13.72 34.55
CA TRP A 473 10.15 13.63 35.75
C TRP A 473 9.34 13.07 36.92
N TYR A 474 9.80 11.95 37.48
CA TYR A 474 9.32 11.43 38.76
C TYR A 474 10.28 11.89 39.86
N LEU A 475 9.80 12.76 40.74
CA LEU A 475 10.57 13.32 41.85
C LEU A 475 9.96 12.86 43.18
N THR A 476 10.80 12.54 44.15
CA THR A 476 10.43 12.26 45.54
C THR A 476 11.48 12.87 46.45
N GLU A 477 11.06 13.39 47.60
CA GLU A 477 11.97 13.84 48.68
C GLU A 477 12.36 12.69 49.60
#